data_AF-A0A529L8A2-F1
#
_entry.id   AF-A0A529L8A2-F1
#
_cell.length_a   1.000
_cell.length_b   1.000
_cell.length_c   1.000
_cell.angle_alpha   90.00
_cell.angle_beta   90.00
_cell.angle_gamma   90.00
#
_symmetry.space_group_name_H-M   'P 1'
#
loop_
_entity.id
_entity.type
_entity.pdbx_description
1 polymer ?
#
loop_
_entity_poly.entity_id
_entity_poly.type
_entity_poly.pdbx_seq_one_letter_code
_entity_poly.pdbx_strand_id
1 'polypeptide(L)' 'PAVGEPARKQFDATLAEMMNGGFAVIKGPLKSNKGAVVATASQAFPETAIELESMDYLVEGVVGSTACSE' A
#
# COMPACT_ATOMS: atom_id res chain seq x y z
N PRO A 1 -26.78 -3.23 -8.34
CA PRO A 1 -25.43 -2.62 -8.46
C PRO A 1 -24.34 -3.69 -8.55
N ALA A 2 -23.31 -3.48 -9.39
CA ALA A 2 -22.21 -4.44 -9.59
C ALA A 2 -21.34 -4.64 -8.33
N VAL A 3 -21.39 -3.69 -7.39
CA VAL A 3 -20.81 -3.80 -6.05
C VAL A 3 -21.92 -3.91 -5.01
N GLY A 4 -21.83 -4.89 -4.11
CA GLY A 4 -22.78 -5.08 -3.03
C GLY A 4 -22.71 -3.97 -1.97
N GLU A 5 -23.81 -3.78 -1.23
CA GLU A 5 -23.87 -2.81 -0.12
C GLU A 5 -22.74 -2.90 0.92
N PRO A 6 -22.32 -4.10 1.41
CA PRO A 6 -21.25 -4.16 2.41
C PRO A 6 -19.92 -3.65 1.86
N ALA A 7 -19.58 -4.00 0.62
CA ALA A 7 -18.36 -3.52 -0.04
C ALA A 7 -18.40 -2.01 -0.27
N ARG A 8 -19.56 -1.46 -0.63
CA ARG A 8 -19.73 0.00 -0.79
C ARG A 8 -19.53 0.75 0.52
N LYS A 9 -20.15 0.29 1.61
CA LYS A 9 -19.97 0.90 2.93
C LYS A 9 -18.51 0.88 3.39
N GLN A 10 -17.80 -0.22 3.14
CA GLN A 10 -16.38 -0.31 3.45
C GLN A 10 -15.55 0.69 2.63
N PHE A 11 -15.81 0.80 1.32
CA PHE A 11 -15.15 1.78 0.47
C PHE A 11 -15.38 3.21 0.94
N ASP A 12 -16.62 3.59 1.22
CA ASP A 12 -16.97 4.95 1.66
C ASP A 12 -16.28 5.31 2.98
N ALA A 13 -16.18 4.36 3.91
CA ALA A 13 -15.46 4.55 5.18
C ALA A 13 -13.96 4.76 4.95
N THR A 14 -13.30 3.92 4.15
CA THR A 14 -11.87 4.07 3.84
C THR A 14 -11.59 5.36 3.07
N LEU A 15 -12.46 5.73 2.13
CA LEU A 15 -12.34 6.98 1.38
C LEU A 15 -12.39 8.20 2.32
N ALA A 16 -13.33 8.21 3.27
CA ALA A 16 -13.41 9.29 4.26
C ALA A 16 -12.14 9.39 5.12
N GLU A 17 -11.58 8.24 5.55
CA GLU A 17 -10.30 8.20 6.27
C GLU A 17 -9.14 8.74 5.44
N MET A 18 -9.08 8.39 4.15
CA MET A 18 -8.06 8.91 3.23
C MET A 18 -8.19 10.42 3.03
N MET A 19 -9.40 10.93 2.84
CA MET A 19 -9.67 12.36 2.61
C MET A 19 -9.40 13.24 3.83
N ASN A 20 -9.39 12.67 5.04
CA ASN A 20 -8.95 13.39 6.25
C ASN A 20 -7.44 13.67 6.26
N GLY A 21 -6.67 13.05 5.37
CA GLY A 21 -5.23 13.22 5.23
C GLY A 21 -4.42 12.39 6.24
N GLY A 22 -3.14 12.18 5.94
CA GLY A 22 -2.22 11.41 6.80
C GLY A 22 -2.51 9.91 6.82
N PHE A 23 -3.32 9.42 5.87
CA PHE A 23 -3.61 8.01 5.74
C PHE A 23 -2.34 7.25 5.35
N ALA A 24 -1.92 6.31 6.22
CA ALA A 24 -0.79 5.45 5.92
C ALA A 24 -1.17 4.41 4.85
N VAL A 25 -0.75 4.69 3.61
CA VAL A 25 -0.95 3.82 2.44
C VAL A 25 -0.11 2.55 2.53
N ILE A 26 1.04 2.63 3.22
CA ILE A 26 1.87 1.47 3.55
C ILE A 26 1.94 1.34 5.06
N LYS A 27 1.44 0.21 5.58
CA LYS A 27 1.51 -0.16 6.98
C LYS A 27 2.21 -1.51 7.08
N GLY A 28 3.23 -1.61 7.94
CA GLY A 28 3.90 -2.86 8.18
C GLY A 28 3.12 -3.81 9.10
N PRO A 29 3.54 -5.08 9.21
CA PRO A 29 4.70 -5.66 8.54
C PRO A 29 4.43 -5.91 7.05
N LEU A 30 5.31 -5.41 6.18
CA LEU A 30 5.22 -5.56 4.73
C LEU A 30 6.53 -6.09 4.17
N LYS A 31 6.43 -7.08 3.28
CA LYS A 31 7.56 -7.64 2.53
C LYS A 31 7.40 -7.40 1.05
N SER A 32 8.52 -7.35 0.35
CA SER A 32 8.55 -7.37 -1.11
C SER A 32 8.28 -8.78 -1.64
N ASN A 33 7.95 -8.91 -2.92
CA ASN A 33 7.82 -10.17 -3.63
C ASN A 33 9.14 -10.96 -3.71
N LYS A 34 10.27 -10.30 -3.45
CA LYS A 34 11.60 -10.90 -3.32
C LYS A 34 11.97 -11.25 -1.87
N GLY A 35 11.05 -11.04 -0.91
CA GLY A 35 11.24 -11.37 0.50
C GLY A 35 11.98 -10.31 1.34
N ALA A 36 12.31 -9.15 0.76
CA ALA A 36 12.93 -8.05 1.50
C ALA A 36 11.92 -7.36 2.40
N VAL A 37 12.33 -6.91 3.59
CA VAL A 37 11.45 -6.15 4.50
C VAL A 37 11.29 -4.74 3.96
N VAL A 38 10.06 -4.39 3.59
CA VAL A 38 9.68 -3.06 3.10
C VAL A 38 9.27 -2.15 4.25
N ALA A 39 8.49 -2.67 5.18
CA ALA A 39 8.06 -1.96 6.39
C ALA A 39 8.05 -2.93 7.57
N THR A 40 8.67 -2.54 8.68
CA THR A 40 8.54 -3.27 9.96
C THR A 40 7.16 -3.06 10.57
N ALA A 41 6.77 -3.90 11.53
CA ALA A 41 5.42 -3.85 12.14
C ALA A 41 5.06 -2.50 12.79
N SER A 42 6.05 -1.68 13.15
CA SER A 42 5.83 -0.36 13.75
C SER A 42 5.88 0.78 12.72
N GLN A 43 6.21 0.50 11.47
CA GLN A 43 6.32 1.51 10.41
C GLN A 43 4.99 1.67 9.68
N ALA A 44 4.60 2.93 9.53
CA ALA A 44 3.44 3.34 8.76
C ALA A 44 3.85 4.59 7.97
N PHE A 45 3.76 4.51 6.64
CA PHE A 45 4.13 5.59 5.73
C PHE A 45 2.86 6.27 5.19
N PRO A 46 2.59 7.53 5.56
CA PRO A 46 1.53 8.31 4.93
C PRO A 46 1.80 8.52 3.44
N GLU A 47 0.76 8.86 2.68
CA GLU A 47 0.85 9.16 1.24
C GLU A 47 1.85 10.27 0.88
N THR A 48 2.24 11.10 1.85
CA THR A 48 3.20 12.20 1.71
C THR A 48 4.61 11.86 2.21
N ALA A 49 4.86 10.62 2.64
CA ALA A 49 6.17 10.22 3.13
C ALA A 49 7.20 10.23 2.01
N ILE A 50 8.32 10.93 2.22
CA ILE A 50 9.41 11.07 1.25
C ILE A 50 10.01 9.69 0.91
N GLU A 51 10.00 8.75 1.87
CA GLU A 51 10.45 7.36 1.62
C GLU A 51 9.68 6.67 0.48
N LEU A 52 8.46 7.12 0.16
CA LEU A 52 7.67 6.57 -0.94
C LEU A 52 8.08 7.10 -2.32
N GLU A 53 8.86 8.18 -2.40
CA GLU A 53 9.31 8.76 -3.67
C GLU A 53 10.36 7.90 -4.38
N SER A 54 11.03 7.00 -3.65
CA SER A 54 12.10 6.12 -4.16
C SER A 54 11.71 4.64 -4.14
N MET A 55 10.41 4.33 -4.26
CA MET A 55 9.92 2.95 -4.25
C MET A 55 10.40 2.17 -5.48
N ASP A 56 11.33 1.23 -5.26
CA ASP A 56 11.82 0.29 -6.27
C ASP A 56 11.56 -1.18 -5.86
N TYR A 57 10.35 -1.45 -5.40
CA TYR A 57 9.94 -2.78 -4.97
C TYR A 57 8.49 -3.09 -5.34
N LEU A 58 8.20 -4.38 -5.44
CA LEU A 58 6.84 -4.92 -5.54
C LEU A 58 6.54 -5.68 -4.26
N VAL A 59 5.32 -5.58 -3.74
CA VAL A 59 4.93 -6.26 -2.49
C VAL A 59 4.70 -7.75 -2.69
N GLU A 60 4.77 -8.52 -1.61
CA GLU A 60 4.45 -9.96 -1.62
C GLU A 60 3.10 -10.22 -2.32
N GLY A 61 3.06 -11.21 -3.21
CA GLY A 61 1.89 -11.54 -4.04
C GLY A 61 1.88 -10.88 -5.42
N VAL A 62 2.71 -9.86 -5.68
CA VAL A 62 2.83 -9.26 -7.02
C VAL A 62 3.79 -10.08 -7.89
N VAL A 63 3.29 -10.53 -9.04
CA VAL A 63 4.07 -11.19 -10.08
C VAL A 63 4.63 -10.13 -11.03
N GLY A 64 5.94 -9.90 -11.00
CA GLY A 64 6.60 -8.89 -11.84
C GLY A 64 7.99 -8.51 -11.32
N SER A 65 8.64 -7.58 -12.02
CA SER A 65 9.93 -6.99 -11.65
C SER A 65 9.92 -5.49 -11.95
N THR A 66 10.58 -4.68 -11.12
CA THR A 66 10.84 -3.25 -11.38
C THR A 66 12.08 -3.03 -12.25
N ALA A 67 12.98 -4.03 -12.32
CA ALA A 67 14.13 -3.98 -13.22
C ALA A 67 13.69 -4.24 -14.67
N CYS A 68 14.23 -3.45 -15.61
CA CYS A 68 14.15 -3.76 -17.02
C CYS A 68 14.95 -5.06 -17.27
N SER A 69 14.30 -6.09 -17.80
CA SER A 69 15.00 -7.29 -18.25
C SER A 69 15.74 -6.95 -19.55
N GLU A 70 17.05 -6.83 -19.49
CA GLU A 70 17.92 -6.99 -20.67
C GLU A 70 17.93 -8.45 -21.13
#